data_AF-A0A929KHY3-F1
#
_entry.id   AF-A0A929KHY3-F1
#
_cell.length_a   1.000
_cell.length_b   1.000
_cell.length_c   1.000
_cell.angle_alpha   90.00
_cell.angle_beta   90.00
_cell.angle_gamma   90.00
#
_symmetry.space_group_name_H-M   'P 1'
#
loop_
_entity.id
_entity.type
_entity.pdbx_description
1 polymer ?
#
loop_
_entity_poly.entity_id
_entity_poly.type
_entity_poly.pdbx_seq_one_letter_code
_entity_poly.pdbx_strand_id
1 'polypeptide(L)'
;MDRKGFLASIGLSAATFALINCIGCSKSSSSPSSDTSGPTGVDFTLDLSSSANAALASNGGYLVSNGVIIARTVSGTYVAVQRSCTHESYSLIYQGSANRFYCANHGATFSESGTVTNGPASRSLTTYHTQLTGTSLRIYS
;
A
#
# COMPACT_ATOMS: atom_id res chain seq x y z
N MET A 1 37.01 19.73 -9.54
CA MET A 1 36.09 20.18 -8.48
C MET A 1 36.32 19.31 -7.25
N ASP A 2 37.18 19.80 -6.39
CA ASP A 2 37.78 19.04 -5.30
C ASP A 2 36.88 18.99 -4.06
N ARG A 3 36.71 17.76 -3.56
CA ARG A 3 35.90 17.35 -2.41
C ARG A 3 36.56 17.72 -1.09
N LYS A 4 36.87 19.01 -0.88
CA LYS A 4 37.61 19.47 0.32
C LYS A 4 37.02 20.73 0.99
N GLY A 5 35.86 21.20 0.55
CA GLY A 5 35.22 22.42 1.06
C GLY A 5 34.19 22.25 2.19
N PHE A 6 34.06 21.06 2.80
CA PHE A 6 32.97 20.79 3.77
C PHE A 6 33.42 20.52 5.22
N LEU A 7 34.73 20.50 5.50
CA LEU A 7 35.25 20.21 6.86
C LEU A 7 36.11 21.32 7.46
N ALA A 8 35.95 22.57 7.02
CA ALA A 8 36.73 23.71 7.49
C ALA A 8 35.86 24.80 8.17
N SER A 9 34.93 24.39 9.03
CA SER A 9 34.17 25.31 9.89
C SER A 9 33.94 24.69 11.28
N ILE A 10 35.04 24.34 11.96
CA ILE A 10 35.07 24.15 13.41
C ILE A 10 35.64 25.43 14.02
N GLY A 11 34.77 26.43 14.16
CA GLY A 11 35.09 27.70 14.81
C GLY A 11 34.67 27.68 16.27
N LEU A 12 35.67 27.80 17.16
CA LEU A 12 35.52 28.02 18.60
C LEU A 12 34.47 29.10 18.92
N SER A 13 33.50 28.76 19.76
CA SER A 13 32.80 29.73 20.61
C SER A 13 32.32 29.03 21.87
N ALA A 14 33.02 29.30 22.98
CA ALA A 14 32.59 28.94 24.32
C ALA A 14 31.50 29.92 24.75
N ALA A 15 30.29 29.41 25.01
CA ALA A 15 29.27 30.11 25.78
C ALA A 15 28.43 29.07 26.52
N THR A 16 28.46 29.17 27.84
CA THR A 16 27.70 28.39 28.81
C THR A 16 26.20 28.48 28.53
N PHE A 17 25.57 27.33 28.22
CA PHE A 17 24.12 27.21 28.23
C PHE A 17 23.69 26.18 29.27
N ALA A 18 22.77 26.63 30.12
CA ALA A 18 22.22 25.93 31.26
C ALA A 18 21.61 24.57 30.89
N LEU A 19 21.74 23.61 31.82
CA LEU A 19 21.11 22.30 31.78
C LEU A 19 19.57 22.46 31.87
N ILE A 20 18.93 22.62 30.72
CA ILE A 20 17.49 22.52 30.58
C ILE A 20 17.17 21.07 30.20
N ASN A 21 16.55 20.39 31.17
CA ASN A 21 15.93 19.08 31.04
C ASN A 21 14.85 19.11 29.95
N CYS A 22 15.20 18.74 28.73
CA CYS A 22 14.22 18.35 27.73
C CYS A 22 13.87 16.87 27.95
N ILE A 23 12.81 16.71 28.74
CA ILE A 23 11.94 15.53 28.84
C ILE A 23 11.80 14.86 27.46
N GLY A 24 11.95 13.54 27.47
CA GLY A 24 11.98 12.68 26.30
C GLY A 24 10.86 12.97 25.30
N CYS A 25 11.25 13.56 24.17
CA CYS A 25 10.53 13.38 22.93
C CYS A 25 10.81 11.97 22.44
N SER A 26 9.93 11.02 22.78
CA SER A 26 9.76 9.78 22.03
C SER A 26 9.29 10.15 20.62
N LYS A 27 10.19 10.64 19.78
CA LYS A 27 10.01 10.51 18.34
C LYS A 27 10.02 9.02 18.10
N SER A 28 8.82 8.44 18.02
CA SER A 28 8.62 7.18 17.31
C SER A 28 9.15 7.43 15.90
N SER A 29 10.43 7.13 15.72
CA SER A 29 11.00 6.87 14.43
C SER A 29 10.38 5.55 14.01
N SER A 30 9.15 5.64 13.51
CA SER A 30 8.57 4.61 12.67
C SER A 30 9.49 4.57 11.45
N SER A 31 10.56 3.80 11.57
CA SER A 31 11.34 3.37 10.43
C SER A 31 10.32 2.86 9.42
N PRO A 32 10.36 3.29 8.14
CA PRO A 32 9.44 2.74 7.17
C PRO A 32 9.69 1.24 7.17
N SER A 33 8.71 0.49 7.67
CA SER A 33 8.76 -0.96 7.65
C SER A 33 8.98 -1.34 6.20
N SER A 34 10.15 -1.89 5.89
CA SER A 34 10.47 -2.45 4.56
C SER A 34 9.66 -3.71 4.27
N ASP A 35 8.62 -3.96 5.07
CA ASP A 35 7.71 -5.06 4.89
C ASP A 35 6.71 -4.70 3.80
N THR A 36 6.87 -5.37 2.67
CA THR A 36 6.00 -5.26 1.51
C THR A 36 4.93 -6.34 1.49
N SER A 37 4.75 -7.06 2.60
CA SER A 37 3.74 -8.10 2.77
C SER A 37 2.35 -7.50 2.97
N GLY A 38 1.33 -8.27 2.55
CA GLY A 38 -0.05 -7.92 2.77
C GLY A 38 -0.49 -8.12 4.23
N PRO A 39 -1.62 -7.52 4.63
CA PRO A 39 -2.24 -7.82 5.93
C PRO A 39 -2.51 -9.33 6.08
N THR A 40 -2.32 -9.84 7.29
CA THR A 40 -2.62 -11.22 7.66
C THR A 40 -3.90 -11.30 8.49
N GLY A 41 -4.53 -12.48 8.57
CA GLY A 41 -5.77 -12.66 9.33
C GLY A 41 -6.92 -11.80 8.80
N VAL A 42 -6.97 -11.59 7.49
CA VAL A 42 -8.03 -10.81 6.84
C VAL A 42 -9.33 -11.61 6.94
N ASP A 43 -10.35 -11.02 7.53
CA ASP A 43 -11.73 -11.49 7.47
C ASP A 43 -12.67 -10.31 7.73
N PHE A 44 -13.29 -9.79 6.68
CA PHE A 44 -14.28 -8.72 6.79
C PHE A 44 -15.32 -8.82 5.69
N THR A 45 -16.42 -8.10 5.86
CA THR A 45 -17.55 -8.12 4.94
C THR A 45 -17.91 -6.70 4.49
N LEU A 46 -18.22 -6.56 3.21
CA LEU A 46 -18.75 -5.35 2.60
C LEU A 46 -20.19 -5.60 2.17
N ASP A 47 -21.10 -4.71 2.54
CA ASP A 47 -22.45 -4.71 1.98
C ASP A 47 -22.48 -3.90 0.67
N LEU A 48 -22.73 -4.59 -0.44
CA LEU A 48 -22.79 -4.01 -1.78
C LEU A 48 -24.01 -3.11 -2.00
N SER A 49 -24.99 -3.11 -1.09
CA SER A 49 -26.10 -2.15 -1.12
C SER A 49 -25.74 -0.79 -0.55
N SER A 50 -24.64 -0.71 0.22
CA SER A 50 -24.16 0.54 0.81
C SER A 50 -23.53 1.45 -0.25
N SER A 51 -23.87 2.74 -0.21
CA SER A 51 -23.28 3.75 -1.09
C SER A 51 -21.77 3.86 -0.95
N ALA A 52 -21.21 3.52 0.21
CA ALA A 52 -19.77 3.46 0.44
C ALA A 52 -19.05 2.42 -0.46
N ASN A 53 -19.78 1.40 -0.91
CA ASN A 53 -19.27 0.31 -1.74
C ASN A 53 -19.76 0.38 -3.19
N ALA A 54 -20.41 1.48 -3.60
CA ALA A 54 -21.02 1.62 -4.93
C ALA A 54 -20.02 1.42 -6.09
N ALA A 55 -18.73 1.67 -5.88
CA ALA A 55 -17.69 1.39 -6.87
C ALA A 55 -17.64 -0.11 -7.28
N LEU A 56 -18.03 -1.01 -6.38
CA LEU A 56 -18.09 -2.46 -6.65
C LEU A 56 -19.38 -2.91 -7.35
N ALA A 57 -20.33 -2.01 -7.61
CA ALA A 57 -21.52 -2.30 -8.39
C ALA A 57 -21.23 -2.29 -9.91
N SER A 58 -20.17 -1.61 -10.34
CA SER A 58 -19.78 -1.49 -11.75
C SER A 58 -18.60 -2.39 -12.10
N ASN A 59 -18.69 -3.09 -13.22
CA ASN A 59 -17.56 -3.85 -13.76
C ASN A 59 -16.37 -2.90 -14.04
N GLY A 60 -15.17 -3.29 -13.64
CA GLY A 60 -13.96 -2.46 -13.70
C GLY A 60 -13.79 -1.50 -12.51
N GLY A 61 -14.77 -1.41 -11.61
CA GLY A 61 -14.69 -0.59 -10.41
C GLY A 61 -13.96 -1.29 -9.26
N TYR A 62 -13.40 -0.50 -8.35
CA TYR A 62 -12.68 -1.00 -7.18
C TYR A 62 -12.78 -0.03 -6.00
N LEU A 63 -12.46 -0.53 -4.82
CA LEU A 63 -12.24 0.26 -3.62
C LEU A 63 -11.10 -0.34 -2.80
N VAL A 64 -10.75 0.35 -1.71
CA VAL A 64 -9.72 -0.13 -0.78
C VAL A 64 -10.28 -0.14 0.64
N SER A 65 -10.13 -1.27 1.32
CA SER A 65 -10.54 -1.43 2.73
C SER A 65 -9.55 -2.34 3.46
N ASN A 66 -9.22 -2.03 4.71
CA ASN A 66 -8.32 -2.85 5.55
C ASN A 66 -6.98 -3.24 4.89
N GLY A 67 -6.39 -2.34 4.09
CA GLY A 67 -5.12 -2.65 3.38
C GLY A 67 -5.26 -3.60 2.20
N VAL A 68 -6.49 -3.87 1.75
CA VAL A 68 -6.84 -4.74 0.63
C VAL A 68 -7.52 -3.92 -0.46
N ILE A 69 -7.10 -4.10 -1.71
CA ILE A 69 -7.85 -3.65 -2.89
C ILE A 69 -8.88 -4.72 -3.21
N ILE A 70 -10.14 -4.31 -3.34
CA ILE A 70 -11.24 -5.15 -3.78
C ILE A 70 -11.69 -4.58 -5.12
N ALA A 71 -11.68 -5.41 -6.16
CA ALA A 71 -12.08 -5.00 -7.51
C ALA A 71 -13.16 -5.93 -8.04
N ARG A 72 -14.12 -5.36 -8.78
CA ARG A 72 -14.99 -6.12 -9.67
C ARG A 72 -14.36 -6.10 -11.05
N THR A 73 -13.92 -7.24 -11.54
CA THR A 73 -13.31 -7.36 -12.86
C THR A 73 -14.27 -6.93 -13.96
N VAL A 74 -13.76 -6.70 -15.16
CA VAL A 74 -14.60 -6.40 -16.33
C VAL A 74 -15.55 -7.56 -16.67
N SER A 75 -15.18 -8.80 -16.31
CA SER A 75 -16.03 -10.00 -16.42
C SER A 75 -17.04 -10.14 -15.27
N GLY A 76 -17.05 -9.22 -14.31
CA GLY A 76 -18.01 -9.18 -13.21
C GLY A 76 -17.64 -10.05 -12.00
N THR A 77 -16.43 -10.63 -11.97
CA THR A 77 -15.92 -11.42 -10.85
C THR A 77 -15.30 -10.51 -9.79
N TYR A 78 -15.38 -10.88 -8.51
CA TYR A 78 -14.68 -10.13 -7.45
C TYR A 78 -13.29 -10.72 -7.21
N VAL A 79 -12.30 -9.84 -7.11
CA VAL A 79 -10.92 -10.20 -6.76
C VAL A 79 -10.42 -9.29 -5.64
N ALA A 80 -9.56 -9.82 -4.78
CA ALA A 80 -8.99 -9.09 -3.66
C ALA A 80 -7.49 -9.34 -3.53
N VAL A 81 -6.70 -8.26 -3.41
CA VAL A 81 -5.24 -8.31 -3.30
C VAL A 81 -4.73 -7.27 -2.30
N GLN A 82 -3.51 -7.44 -1.78
CA GLN A 82 -2.90 -6.42 -0.92
C GLN A 82 -2.83 -5.06 -1.64
N ARG A 83 -3.07 -3.97 -0.92
CA ARG A 83 -2.97 -2.60 -1.45
C ARG A 83 -1.53 -2.19 -1.74
N SER A 84 -0.62 -2.66 -0.89
CA SER A 84 0.79 -2.26 -0.90
C SER A 84 1.54 -2.95 -2.04
N CYS A 85 2.27 -2.20 -2.84
CA CYS A 85 3.15 -2.75 -3.87
C CYS A 85 4.27 -3.56 -3.24
N THR A 86 4.59 -4.73 -3.79
CA THR A 86 5.65 -5.62 -3.27
C THR A 86 7.07 -5.09 -3.42
N HIS A 87 7.25 -3.98 -4.15
CA HIS A 87 8.54 -3.29 -4.28
C HIS A 87 8.86 -2.45 -3.04
N GLU A 88 8.04 -1.44 -2.74
CA GLU A 88 8.31 -0.43 -1.69
C GLU A 88 7.02 0.06 -1.00
N SER A 89 6.01 -0.82 -0.91
CA SER A 89 4.76 -0.60 -0.16
C SER A 89 3.88 0.59 -0.60
N TYR A 90 4.21 1.25 -1.70
CA TYR A 90 3.35 2.25 -2.33
C TYR A 90 1.99 1.67 -2.70
N SER A 91 0.94 2.51 -2.65
CA SER A 91 -0.42 2.09 -3.01
C SER A 91 -0.53 1.71 -4.49
N LEU A 92 -1.16 0.58 -4.76
CA LEU A 92 -1.55 0.16 -6.10
C LEU A 92 -2.91 0.76 -6.50
N ILE A 93 -3.12 0.85 -7.81
CA ILE A 93 -4.36 1.26 -8.45
C ILE A 93 -4.84 0.09 -9.32
N TYR A 94 -6.13 -0.24 -9.25
CA TYR A 94 -6.72 -1.17 -10.21
C TYR A 94 -7.07 -0.45 -11.52
N GLN A 95 -6.62 -1.02 -12.64
CA GLN A 95 -6.87 -0.52 -13.99
C GLN A 95 -7.71 -1.55 -14.74
N GLY A 96 -9.04 -1.49 -14.57
CA GLY A 96 -9.97 -2.48 -15.14
C GLY A 96 -9.88 -2.61 -16.66
N SER A 97 -9.69 -1.51 -17.38
CA SER A 97 -9.52 -1.52 -18.84
C SER A 97 -8.25 -2.24 -19.33
N ALA A 98 -7.27 -2.43 -18.44
CA ALA A 98 -6.02 -3.12 -18.72
C ALA A 98 -5.87 -4.42 -17.92
N ASN A 99 -6.92 -4.86 -17.22
CA ASN A 99 -6.97 -6.08 -16.41
C ASN A 99 -5.77 -6.26 -15.46
N ARG A 100 -5.37 -5.19 -14.77
CA ARG A 100 -4.16 -5.20 -13.95
C ARG A 100 -4.24 -4.28 -12.73
N PHE A 101 -3.39 -4.55 -11.75
CA PHE A 101 -2.99 -3.61 -10.72
C PHE A 101 -1.69 -2.91 -11.12
N TYR A 102 -1.59 -1.62 -10.82
CA TYR A 102 -0.49 -0.75 -11.27
C TYR A 102 0.05 0.10 -10.12
N CYS A 103 1.37 0.13 -9.98
CA CYS A 103 2.07 1.05 -9.09
C CYS A 103 2.48 2.31 -9.86
N ALA A 104 1.86 3.44 -9.54
CA ALA A 104 2.16 4.72 -10.22
C ALA A 104 3.56 5.28 -9.92
N ASN A 105 4.24 4.80 -8.87
CA ASN A 105 5.54 5.34 -8.47
C ASN A 105 6.67 4.84 -9.38
N HIS A 106 6.70 3.54 -9.70
CA HIS A 106 7.82 2.93 -10.43
C HIS A 106 7.38 2.03 -11.59
N GLY A 107 6.08 1.93 -11.86
CA GLY A 107 5.57 1.22 -13.04
C GLY A 107 5.39 -0.28 -12.89
N ALA A 108 5.56 -0.85 -11.69
CA ALA A 108 5.29 -2.26 -11.45
C ALA A 108 3.82 -2.60 -11.78
N THR A 109 3.61 -3.75 -12.43
CA THR A 109 2.26 -4.25 -12.75
C THR A 109 2.06 -5.64 -12.24
N PHE A 110 0.81 -5.94 -11.91
CA PHE A 110 0.35 -7.24 -11.45
C PHE A 110 -0.94 -7.59 -12.18
N SER A 111 -1.12 -8.87 -12.53
CA SER A 111 -2.39 -9.38 -13.06
C SER A 111 -3.52 -9.32 -12.02
N GLU A 112 -4.77 -9.50 -12.45
CA GLU A 112 -5.94 -9.63 -11.56
C GLU A 112 -5.85 -10.79 -10.54
N SER A 113 -5.01 -11.80 -10.81
CA SER A 113 -4.70 -12.87 -9.84
C SER A 113 -3.54 -12.54 -8.89
N GLY A 114 -3.05 -11.30 -8.92
CA GLY A 114 -1.93 -10.84 -8.08
C GLY A 114 -0.55 -11.21 -8.59
N THR A 115 -0.44 -11.99 -9.67
CA THR A 115 0.86 -12.39 -10.24
C THR A 115 1.60 -11.16 -10.78
N VAL A 116 2.88 -10.99 -10.43
CA VAL A 116 3.71 -9.91 -10.97
C VAL A 116 3.92 -10.08 -12.47
N THR A 117 3.75 -9.00 -13.23
CA THR A 117 3.86 -9.00 -14.69
C THR A 117 4.87 -7.98 -15.22
N ASN A 118 5.22 -6.97 -14.43
CA ASN A 118 6.28 -6.01 -14.77
C ASN A 118 7.01 -5.53 -13.51
N GLY A 119 8.33 -5.32 -13.64
CA GLY A 119 9.19 -4.81 -12.59
C GLY A 119 8.97 -3.31 -12.27
N PRO A 120 9.62 -2.78 -11.22
CA PRO A 120 10.74 -3.38 -10.47
C PRO A 120 10.31 -4.37 -9.37
N ALA A 121 9.01 -4.56 -9.13
CA ALA A 121 8.54 -5.62 -8.25
C ALA A 121 8.97 -7.01 -8.77
N SER A 122 9.42 -7.87 -7.87
CA SER A 122 9.87 -9.25 -8.19
C SER A 122 9.00 -10.33 -7.53
N ARG A 123 8.04 -9.93 -6.71
CA ARG A 123 7.13 -10.83 -5.97
C ARG A 123 5.68 -10.53 -6.33
N SER A 124 4.88 -11.58 -6.50
CA SER A 124 3.43 -11.48 -6.62
C SER A 124 2.79 -10.90 -5.35
N LEU A 125 1.62 -10.29 -5.49
CA LEU A 125 0.80 -9.78 -4.41
C LEU A 125 0.22 -10.93 -3.57
N THR A 126 0.06 -10.69 -2.27
CA THR A 126 -0.84 -11.50 -1.45
C THR A 126 -2.26 -11.33 -1.98
N THR A 127 -2.94 -12.44 -2.21
CA THR A 127 -4.33 -12.50 -2.65
C THR A 127 -5.23 -12.92 -1.49
N TYR A 128 -6.50 -12.54 -1.56
CA TYR A 128 -7.52 -12.92 -0.59
C TYR A 128 -8.71 -13.54 -1.33
N HIS A 129 -9.36 -14.48 -0.67
CA HIS A 129 -10.59 -15.08 -1.14
C HIS A 129 -11.75 -14.10 -1.02
N THR A 130 -12.70 -14.23 -1.95
CA THR A 130 -13.94 -13.47 -1.94
C THR A 130 -15.13 -14.43 -2.00
N GLN A 131 -16.18 -14.15 -1.22
CA GLN A 131 -17.42 -14.90 -1.26
C GLN A 131 -18.61 -13.95 -1.22
N LEU A 132 -19.45 -14.00 -2.25
CA LEU A 132 -20.68 -13.21 -2.32
C LEU A 132 -21.88 -14.05 -1.86
N THR A 133 -22.67 -13.53 -0.93
CA THR A 133 -23.97 -14.10 -0.51
C THR A 133 -25.00 -12.98 -0.44
N GLY A 134 -25.93 -12.94 -1.39
CA GLY A 134 -26.84 -11.80 -1.54
C GLY A 134 -26.05 -10.52 -1.86
N THR A 135 -26.14 -9.50 -1.01
CA THR A 135 -25.32 -8.27 -1.11
C THR A 135 -24.07 -8.30 -0.24
N SER A 136 -23.86 -9.36 0.54
CA SER A 136 -22.74 -9.50 1.46
C SER A 136 -21.53 -10.08 0.73
N LEU A 137 -20.52 -9.25 0.49
CA LEU A 137 -19.24 -9.66 -0.07
C LEU A 137 -18.21 -9.81 1.06
N ARG A 138 -17.89 -11.05 1.41
CA ARG A 138 -16.86 -11.39 2.38
C ARG A 138 -15.49 -11.49 1.72
N ILE A 139 -14.47 -10.93 2.36
CA ILE A 139 -13.05 -10.99 1.97
C ILE A 139 -12.29 -11.69 3.10
N TYR A 140 -11.54 -12.74 2.78
CA TYR A 140 -10.79 -13.49 3.79
C TYR A 140 -9.48 -14.08 3.27
N SER A 141 -8.50 -14.29 4.16
CA SER A 141 -7.24 -15.02 3.87
C SER A 141 -7.39 -16.52 4.02
#